data_AF-A0A920W6J2-F1
#
_entry.id   AF-A0A920W6J2-F1
#
_cell.length_a   1.000
_cell.length_b   1.000
_cell.length_c   1.000
_cell.angle_alpha   90.00
_cell.angle_beta   90.00
_cell.angle_gamma   90.00
#
_symmetry.space_group_name_H-M   'P 1'
#
loop_
_entity.id
_entity.type
_entity.pdbx_description
1 polymer ?
#
loop_
_entity_poly.entity_id
_entity_poly.type
_entity_poly.pdbx_seq_one_letter_code
_entity_poly.pdbx_strand_id
1 'polypeptide(L)'
;MSQSLRDDTYRQLPVNADIRVIPNFLDRQYHKRMFDESLARVIVEVIREKKLVIHVSNYRPVKRAEIGRRDLSSYSGSRIGRLLLVGDGPDLPAAFPTCTRMWTFLGV
;
A
#
# COMPACT_ATOMS: atom_id res chain seq x y z
N MET A 1 -11.36 9.09 -9.08
CA MET A 1 -10.81 9.18 -10.44
C MET A 1 -9.82 10.34 -10.52
N SER A 2 -8.72 10.21 -11.28
CA SER A 2 -7.69 11.24 -11.41
C SER A 2 -7.74 11.94 -12.76
N GLN A 3 -7.12 13.12 -12.88
CA GLN A 3 -6.98 13.82 -14.16
C GLN A 3 -6.15 13.00 -15.17
N SER A 4 -5.08 12.35 -14.71
CA SER A 4 -4.29 11.45 -15.55
C SER A 4 -5.14 10.35 -16.19
N LEU A 5 -6.08 9.74 -15.46
CA LEU A 5 -6.94 8.70 -16.04
C LEU A 5 -7.92 9.27 -17.08
N ARG A 6 -8.42 10.49 -16.88
CA ARG A 6 -9.23 11.21 -17.88
C ARG A 6 -8.42 11.45 -19.15
N ASP A 7 -7.20 11.96 -19.01
CA ASP A 7 -6.34 12.26 -20.15
C ASP A 7 -5.96 10.98 -20.92
N ASP A 8 -5.64 9.90 -20.20
CA ASP A 8 -5.36 8.59 -20.79
C ASP A 8 -6.57 8.04 -21.54
N THR A 9 -7.78 8.24 -21.00
CA THR A 9 -9.03 7.81 -21.63
C THR A 9 -9.24 8.50 -22.98
N TYR A 10 -9.06 9.83 -23.06
CA TYR A 10 -9.17 10.54 -24.34
C TYR A 10 -8.07 10.15 -25.33
N ARG A 11 -6.87 9.83 -24.86
CA ARG A 11 -5.77 9.42 -25.75
C ARG A 11 -5.94 8.02 -26.31
N GLN A 12 -6.52 7.10 -25.53
CA GLN A 12 -6.57 5.68 -25.88
C GLN A 12 -7.90 5.24 -26.47
N LEU A 13 -8.98 5.96 -26.19
CA LEU A 13 -10.34 5.58 -26.60
C LEU A 13 -10.98 6.71 -27.41
N PRO A 14 -11.76 6.39 -28.45
CA PRO A 14 -12.46 7.39 -29.27
C PRO A 14 -13.70 7.92 -28.54
N VAL A 15 -13.49 8.61 -27.41
CA VAL A 15 -14.55 9.19 -26.58
C VAL A 15 -14.71 10.68 -26.92
N ASN A 16 -15.91 11.05 -27.37
CA ASN A 16 -16.28 12.45 -27.64
C ASN A 16 -17.08 13.11 -26.52
N ALA A 17 -17.45 12.34 -25.48
CA ALA A 17 -18.17 12.84 -24.33
C ALA A 17 -17.25 13.62 -23.38
N ASP A 18 -17.79 14.64 -22.69
CA ASP A 18 -17.05 15.31 -21.62
C ASP A 18 -16.95 14.41 -20.38
N ILE A 19 -15.71 14.17 -19.94
CA ILE A 19 -15.40 13.35 -18.78
C ILE A 19 -15.15 14.28 -17.60
N ARG A 20 -16.07 14.28 -16.63
CA ARG A 20 -15.87 14.99 -15.36
C ARG A 20 -15.08 14.12 -14.39
N VAL A 21 -13.96 14.64 -13.89
CA VAL A 21 -13.18 13.97 -12.85
C VAL A 21 -13.85 14.13 -11.50
N ILE A 22 -14.14 13.01 -10.84
CA ILE A 22 -14.60 12.96 -9.45
C ILE A 22 -13.50 12.27 -8.63
N PRO A 23 -12.80 12.98 -7.72
CA PRO A 23 -11.79 12.38 -6.87
C PRO A 23 -12.34 11.26 -5.99
N ASN A 24 -11.50 10.28 -5.67
CA ASN A 24 -11.88 9.26 -4.69
C ASN A 24 -11.93 9.91 -3.30
N PHE A 25 -12.85 9.46 -2.46
CA PHE A 25 -12.98 9.91 -1.09
C PHE A 25 -13.04 8.72 -0.13
N LEU A 26 -12.77 8.99 1.14
CA LEU A 26 -12.89 8.02 2.22
C LEU A 26 -13.99 8.48 3.17
N ASP A 27 -14.74 7.52 3.71
CA ASP A 27 -15.68 7.82 4.79
C ASP A 27 -14.89 8.11 6.08
N ARG A 28 -15.04 9.34 6.58
CA ARG A 28 -14.37 9.82 7.80
C ARG A 28 -14.93 9.19 9.06
N GLN A 29 -16.11 8.57 9.03
CA GLN A 29 -16.66 7.85 10.17
C GLN A 29 -15.91 6.54 10.42
N TYR A 30 -15.57 5.83 9.35
CA TYR A 30 -14.80 4.58 9.39
C TYR A 30 -13.30 4.82 9.42
N HIS A 31 -12.77 5.73 8.59
CA HIS A 31 -11.33 5.99 8.49
C HIS A 31 -10.90 7.17 9.36
N LYS A 32 -10.89 6.95 10.68
CA LYS A 32 -10.38 7.90 11.66
C LYS A 32 -8.96 7.55 12.06
N ARG A 33 -8.16 8.59 12.33
CA ARG A 33 -6.90 8.40 13.02
C ARG A 33 -7.20 8.05 14.47
N MET A 34 -7.03 6.78 14.82
CA MET A 34 -7.18 6.28 16.17
C MET A 34 -5.85 5.71 16.63
N PHE A 35 -5.53 5.92 17.90
CA PHE A 35 -4.44 5.22 18.56
C PHE A 35 -5.06 4.08 19.35
N ASP A 36 -4.64 2.86 19.03
CA ASP A 36 -5.02 1.65 19.76
C ASP A 36 -3.80 1.12 20.49
N GLU A 37 -3.85 1.18 21.82
CA GLU A 37 -2.73 0.78 22.68
C GLU A 37 -2.49 -0.73 22.65
N SER A 38 -3.52 -1.55 22.39
CA SER A 38 -3.38 -3.00 22.26
C SER A 38 -2.63 -3.36 20.97
N LEU A 39 -2.99 -2.73 19.85
CA LEU A 39 -2.28 -2.87 18.58
C LEU A 39 -0.87 -2.31 18.67
N ALA A 40 -0.69 -1.16 19.34
CA ALA A 40 0.63 -0.59 19.56
C ALA A 40 1.53 -1.54 20.37
N ARG A 41 1.01 -2.20 21.42
CA ARG A 41 1.77 -3.20 22.20
C ARG A 41 2.18 -4.39 21.34
N VAL A 42 1.26 -4.99 20.58
CA VAL A 42 1.59 -6.11 19.68
C VAL A 42 2.65 -5.69 18.65
N ILE A 43 2.51 -4.50 18.07
CA ILE A 43 3.48 -3.96 17.11
C ILE A 43 4.84 -3.71 17.78
N VAL A 44 4.88 -3.16 19.00
CA VAL A 44 6.12 -2.86 19.75
C VAL A 44 6.81 -4.14 20.25
N GLU A 45 6.07 -5.16 20.69
CA GLU A 45 6.63 -6.46 21.08
C GLU A 45 7.31 -7.15 19.87
N VAL A 46 6.73 -6.99 18.68
CA VAL A 46 7.26 -7.55 17.43
C VAL A 46 8.36 -6.65 16.83
N ILE A 47 8.31 -5.35 17.05
CA ILE A 47 9.20 -4.34 16.48
C ILE A 47 9.93 -3.62 17.63
N ARG A 48 11.17 -4.01 17.91
CA ARG A 48 12.08 -3.28 18.82
C ARG A 48 12.39 -1.84 18.38
N GLU A 49 11.91 -1.46 17.20
CA GLU A 49 12.22 -0.23 16.50
C GLU A 49 11.01 0.73 16.43
N LYS A 50 11.30 2.02 16.27
CA LYS A 50 10.33 3.10 16.52
C LYS A 50 9.33 3.36 15.38
N LYS A 51 9.48 2.71 14.22
CA LYS A 51 8.66 3.00 13.03
C LYS A 51 8.29 1.74 12.26
N LEU A 52 7.01 1.62 11.94
CA LEU A 52 6.43 0.61 11.06
C LEU A 52 5.95 1.29 9.78
N VAL A 53 6.28 0.71 8.62
CA VAL A 53 5.71 1.08 7.32
C VAL A 53 4.78 -0.03 6.86
N ILE A 54 3.59 0.32 6.38
CA ILE A 54 2.59 -0.64 5.90
C ILE A 54 2.31 -0.37 4.42
N HIS A 55 2.40 -1.40 3.59
CA HIS A 55 2.01 -1.35 2.18
C HIS A 55 0.82 -2.29 1.94
N VAL A 56 -0.32 -1.70 1.56
CA VAL A 56 -1.56 -2.44 1.29
C VAL A 56 -1.81 -2.45 -0.22
N SER A 57 -1.84 -3.62 -0.83
CA SER A 57 -2.00 -3.78 -2.28
C SER A 57 -2.61 -5.14 -2.62
N ASN A 58 -3.12 -5.29 -3.84
CA ASN A 58 -3.62 -6.55 -4.37
C ASN A 58 -2.57 -7.33 -5.19
N TYR A 59 -1.30 -6.91 -5.11
CA TYR A 59 -0.11 -7.53 -5.74
C TYR A 59 -0.33 -8.13 -7.14
N ARG A 60 -1.06 -7.39 -7.99
CA ARG A 60 -1.20 -7.71 -9.42
C ARG A 60 0.00 -7.18 -10.21
N PRO A 61 0.36 -7.78 -11.36
CA PRO A 61 1.54 -7.42 -12.17
C PRO A 61 1.65 -5.91 -12.50
N VAL A 62 0.50 -5.27 -12.70
CA VAL A 62 0.40 -3.82 -13.01
C VAL A 62 0.85 -2.91 -11.86
N LYS A 63 0.96 -3.42 -10.63
CA LYS A 63 1.41 -2.68 -9.45
C LYS A 63 2.92 -2.58 -9.34
N ARG A 64 3.68 -3.22 -10.24
CA ARG A 64 5.16 -3.19 -10.29
C ARG A 64 5.76 -3.33 -8.89
N ALA A 65 5.41 -4.41 -8.19
CA ALA A 65 5.82 -4.64 -6.80
C ALA A 65 7.36 -4.50 -6.61
N GLU A 66 8.14 -4.80 -7.65
CA GLU A 66 9.59 -4.65 -7.69
C GLU A 66 10.09 -3.18 -7.60
N ILE A 67 9.34 -2.20 -8.13
CA ILE A 67 9.73 -0.77 -8.06
C ILE A 67 9.40 -0.20 -6.69
N GLY A 68 8.22 -0.53 -6.14
CA GLY A 68 7.88 -0.16 -4.76
C GLY A 68 8.94 -0.65 -3.76
N ARG A 69 9.52 -1.84 -4.01
CA ARG A 69 10.64 -2.39 -3.24
C ARG A 69 11.89 -1.49 -3.25
N ARG A 70 12.32 -0.96 -4.41
CA ARG A 70 13.53 -0.12 -4.50
C ARG A 70 13.35 1.18 -3.72
N ASP A 71 12.20 1.83 -3.85
CA ASP A 71 11.89 3.08 -3.16
C ASP A 71 11.77 2.88 -1.64
N LEU A 72 11.14 1.78 -1.21
CA LEU A 72 11.04 1.42 0.22
C LEU A 72 12.40 1.05 0.82
N SER A 73 13.25 0.34 0.08
CA SER A 73 14.60 -0.05 0.53
C SER A 73 15.59 1.12 0.60
N SER A 74 15.37 2.17 -0.20
CA SER A 74 16.16 3.40 -0.11
C SER A 74 15.65 4.32 1.00
N TYR A 75 14.36 4.29 1.31
CA TYR A 75 13.78 5.01 2.46
C TYR A 75 14.13 4.36 3.81
N SER A 76 14.48 3.06 3.83
CA SER A 76 14.93 2.35 5.05
C SER A 76 16.32 2.77 5.55
N GLY A 77 16.90 3.86 5.03
CA GLY A 77 18.07 4.50 5.61
C GLY A 77 17.87 4.85 7.09
N SER A 78 18.40 3.99 7.97
CA SER A 78 18.68 4.19 9.41
C SER A 78 17.52 4.43 10.40
N ARG A 79 16.24 4.56 9.99
CA ARG A 79 15.14 4.91 10.94
C ARG A 79 13.83 4.11 10.81
N ILE A 80 13.71 3.17 9.89
CA ILE A 80 12.52 2.32 9.74
C ILE A 80 12.81 0.94 10.28
N GLY A 81 11.93 0.47 11.17
CA GLY A 81 12.10 -0.78 11.88
C GLY A 81 11.62 -2.03 11.16
N ARG A 82 10.45 -1.95 10.52
CA ARG A 82 9.90 -3.04 9.70
C ARG A 82 8.96 -2.52 8.62
N LEU A 83 8.81 -3.33 7.57
CA LEU A 83 7.82 -3.20 6.50
C LEU A 83 6.79 -4.33 6.60
N LEU A 84 5.52 -3.98 6.74
CA LEU A 84 4.38 -4.89 6.69
C LEU A 84 3.71 -4.82 5.32
N LEU A 85 3.69 -5.95 4.63
CA LEU A 85 3.03 -6.12 3.34
C LEU A 85 1.66 -6.78 3.57
N VAL A 86 0.57 -6.10 3.17
CA VAL A 86 -0.81 -6.59 3.36
C VAL A 86 -1.48 -6.77 2.02
N GLY A 87 -2.01 -7.98 1.81
CA GLY A 87 -2.76 -8.39 0.62
C GLY A 87 -2.17 -9.62 -0.05
N ASP A 88 -2.80 -10.04 -1.15
CA ASP A 88 -2.48 -11.28 -1.87
C ASP A 88 -2.48 -11.00 -3.38
N GLY A 89 -1.67 -11.75 -4.13
CA GLY A 89 -1.55 -11.63 -5.58
C GLY A 89 -0.27 -12.25 -6.15
N PRO A 90 -0.22 -12.46 -7.48
CA PRO A 90 0.87 -13.19 -8.14
C PRO A 90 2.26 -12.52 -8.00
N ASP A 91 2.31 -11.21 -7.74
CA ASP A 91 3.59 -10.50 -7.53
C ASP A 91 4.06 -10.53 -6.08
N LEU A 92 3.25 -11.02 -5.14
CA LEU A 92 3.61 -11.06 -3.73
C LEU A 92 4.94 -11.84 -3.52
N PRO A 93 5.16 -13.04 -4.12
CA PRO A 93 6.46 -13.73 -4.19
C PRO A 93 7.67 -12.80 -4.49
N ALA A 94 7.53 -11.94 -5.50
CA ALA A 94 8.59 -11.04 -5.93
C ALA A 94 8.83 -9.86 -4.96
N ALA A 95 7.85 -9.53 -4.11
CA ALA A 95 7.98 -8.52 -3.07
C ALA A 95 8.69 -9.03 -1.80
N PHE A 96 8.87 -10.35 -1.63
CA PHE A 96 9.30 -10.97 -0.36
C PHE A 96 10.77 -10.90 0.06
N PRO A 97 11.82 -10.82 -0.79
CA PRO A 97 13.18 -11.16 -0.34
C PRO A 97 13.79 -10.18 0.68
N THR A 98 13.05 -9.19 1.17
CA THR A 98 13.46 -8.26 2.24
C THR A 98 12.52 -8.28 3.47
N CYS A 99 11.46 -9.09 3.49
CA CYS A 99 10.50 -9.18 4.62
C CYS A 99 10.84 -10.35 5.54
N THR A 100 11.44 -10.08 6.71
CA THR A 100 11.85 -11.12 7.67
C THR A 100 10.69 -11.81 8.41
N ARG A 101 9.42 -11.40 8.22
CA ARG A 101 8.27 -12.11 8.80
C ARG A 101 6.97 -11.68 8.16
N MET A 102 6.24 -12.65 7.59
CA MET A 102 4.89 -12.45 7.05
C MET A 102 3.85 -12.69 8.15
N TRP A 103 2.91 -11.76 8.30
CA TRP A 103 1.65 -12.03 8.98
C TRP A 103 0.56 -12.03 7.92
N THR A 104 0.20 -13.22 7.45
CA THR A 104 -1.03 -13.43 6.70
C THR A 104 -2.19 -13.34 7.69
N PHE A 105 -2.88 -12.20 7.71
CA PHE A 105 -4.26 -12.20 8.19
C PHE A 105 -5.12 -12.81 7.08
N LEU A 106 -5.17 -14.15 7.07
CA LEU A 106 -6.29 -14.87 6.48
C LEU A 106 -7.52 -14.53 7.32
N GLY A 107 -8.62 -14.25 6.63
CA GLY A 107 -9.79 -13.53 7.15
C GLY A 107 -10.37 -14.04 8.46
N VAL A 108 -11.00 -13.09 9.17
CA VAL A 108 -12.40 -13.24 9.58
C VAL A 108 -13.28 -13.43 8.35
#